data_AF-A0A930IYE0-F1
#
_entry.id   AF-A0A930IYE0-F1
#
_cell.length_a   1.000
_cell.length_b   1.000
_cell.length_c   1.000
_cell.angle_alpha   90.00
_cell.angle_beta   90.00
_cell.angle_gamma   90.00
#
_symmetry.space_group_name_H-M   'P 1'
#
loop_
_entity.id
_entity.type
_entity.pdbx_description
1 polymer ?
#
loop_
_entity_poly.entity_id
_entity_poly.type
_entity_poly.pdbx_seq_one_letter_code
_entity_poly.pdbx_strand_id
1 'polypeptide(L)'
;KVKGTKLLEVTLLSYIGKGRTPDSVYTAVEKQAEKEGWANDQARVEEAKKKARWKFWGFDGVVGSDNHKEALARFAKALCDSLEANDWDGYDIDWEIGSGVFDMDGTLSTNADLVYLVKEMNKYIGPKSDPEHKGHRLICIDGHFGGLTEALDGYVDYWIDQAYGRTTHFDYYGVDPKTIITTDNFESSFKSGGQLLRQAKSMPSKGYKGGVGAYRFDNDYDNTPNYKWMRQAIQINQQVFKERMGQTTQP
;
A
#
# COMPACT_ATOMS: atom_id res chain seq x y z
N LYS A 1 18.95 -9.87 -5.68
CA LYS A 1 18.72 -8.70 -4.80
C LYS A 1 20.03 -8.32 -4.11
N VAL A 2 20.35 -7.02 -3.99
CA VAL A 2 21.48 -6.57 -3.15
C VAL A 2 21.14 -6.85 -1.69
N LYS A 3 22.12 -7.23 -0.86
CA LYS A 3 21.90 -7.59 0.54
C LYS A 3 21.18 -6.45 1.29
N GLY A 4 20.02 -6.75 1.86
CA GLY A 4 19.22 -5.83 2.68
C GLY A 4 18.14 -5.03 1.93
N THR A 5 18.09 -5.06 0.60
CA THR A 5 17.00 -4.43 -0.15
C THR A 5 15.73 -5.27 -0.07
N LYS A 6 14.60 -4.59 0.19
CA LYS A 6 13.25 -5.17 0.18
C LYS A 6 12.47 -4.57 -0.98
N LEU A 7 11.81 -5.42 -1.77
CA LEU A 7 10.97 -5.01 -2.90
C LEU A 7 9.52 -5.32 -2.55
N LEU A 8 8.64 -4.32 -2.61
CA LEU A 8 7.22 -4.50 -2.34
C LEU A 8 6.42 -4.44 -3.63
N GLU A 9 5.40 -5.29 -3.73
CA GLU A 9 4.37 -5.12 -4.74
C GLU A 9 3.41 -4.01 -4.29
N VAL A 10 3.18 -3.01 -5.13
CA VAL A 10 2.27 -1.90 -4.84
C VAL A 10 0.93 -2.17 -5.52
N THR A 11 -0.18 -1.98 -4.84
CA THR A 11 -1.51 -2.10 -5.46
C THR A 11 -2.49 -1.07 -4.88
N LEU A 12 -3.05 -0.24 -5.76
CA LEU A 12 -4.22 0.59 -5.46
C LEU A 12 -5.47 -0.29 -5.40
N LEU A 13 -5.92 -0.60 -4.19
CA LEU A 13 -7.03 -1.52 -3.95
C LEU A 13 -8.38 -0.79 -3.95
N SER A 14 -9.36 -1.34 -4.68
CA SER A 14 -10.69 -0.72 -4.83
C SER A 14 -11.86 -1.71 -5.05
N TYR A 15 -11.54 -2.98 -5.27
CA TYR A 15 -12.51 -4.07 -5.39
C TYR A 15 -11.84 -5.44 -5.20
N ILE A 16 -12.63 -6.44 -4.85
CA ILE A 16 -12.21 -7.84 -4.76
C ILE A 16 -11.73 -8.34 -6.13
N GLY A 17 -10.51 -8.87 -6.16
CA GLY A 17 -9.94 -9.49 -7.36
C GLY A 17 -9.15 -8.56 -8.27
N LYS A 18 -8.93 -7.30 -7.86
CA LYS A 18 -8.08 -6.35 -8.58
C LYS A 18 -6.67 -6.91 -8.75
N GLY A 19 -6.20 -6.98 -10.01
CA GLY A 19 -4.90 -7.55 -10.37
C GLY A 19 -4.73 -9.07 -10.08
N ARG A 20 -5.79 -9.76 -9.64
CA ARG A 20 -5.74 -11.19 -9.25
C ARG A 20 -6.80 -12.06 -9.91
N THR A 21 -7.81 -11.47 -10.53
CA THR A 21 -8.78 -12.23 -11.32
C THR A 21 -8.11 -12.66 -12.63
N PRO A 22 -8.03 -13.96 -12.95
CA PRO A 22 -7.40 -14.42 -14.18
C PRO A 22 -8.11 -13.89 -15.43
N ASP A 23 -7.35 -13.52 -16.46
CA ASP A 23 -7.89 -13.01 -17.73
C ASP A 23 -8.91 -13.96 -18.37
N SER A 24 -8.75 -15.27 -18.18
CA SER A 24 -9.69 -16.27 -18.66
C SER A 24 -11.14 -16.06 -18.18
N VAL A 25 -11.33 -15.44 -17.01
CA VAL A 25 -12.67 -15.07 -16.49
C VAL A 25 -13.31 -14.01 -17.39
N TYR A 26 -12.55 -13.00 -17.81
CA TYR A 26 -13.04 -11.92 -18.66
C TYR A 26 -13.16 -12.34 -20.13
N THR A 27 -12.18 -13.08 -20.65
CA THR A 27 -12.23 -13.61 -22.03
C THR A 27 -13.43 -14.53 -22.27
N ALA A 28 -13.88 -15.26 -21.24
CA ALA A 28 -15.11 -16.07 -21.34
C ALA A 28 -16.36 -15.19 -21.56
N VAL A 29 -16.44 -14.04 -20.88
CA VAL A 29 -17.54 -13.08 -21.03
C VAL A 29 -17.50 -12.43 -22.42
N GLU A 30 -16.32 -12.05 -22.90
CA GLU A 30 -16.15 -11.43 -24.23
C GLU A 30 -16.60 -12.37 -25.34
N LYS A 31 -16.19 -13.64 -25.29
CA LYS A 31 -16.64 -14.67 -26.25
C LYS A 31 -18.15 -14.91 -26.20
N GLN A 32 -18.75 -14.85 -25.01
CA GLN A 32 -20.19 -14.93 -24.87
C GLN A 32 -20.88 -13.71 -25.52
N ALA A 33 -20.34 -12.50 -25.30
CA ALA A 33 -20.85 -11.26 -25.86
C ALA A 33 -20.85 -11.25 -27.39
N GLU A 34 -19.77 -11.75 -28.00
CA GLU A 34 -19.66 -11.91 -29.44
C GLU A 34 -20.70 -12.88 -29.98
N LYS A 35 -20.82 -14.06 -29.36
CA LYS A 35 -21.75 -15.12 -29.77
C LYS A 35 -23.21 -14.69 -29.67
N GLU A 36 -23.55 -13.92 -28.64
CA GLU A 36 -24.92 -13.45 -28.38
C GLU A 36 -25.22 -12.07 -28.99
N GLY A 37 -24.26 -11.47 -29.71
CA GLY A 37 -24.47 -10.25 -30.49
C GLY A 37 -24.55 -8.97 -29.67
N TRP A 38 -24.00 -8.93 -28.45
CA TRP A 38 -23.98 -7.74 -27.59
C TRP A 38 -22.58 -7.22 -27.26
N ALA A 39 -21.53 -7.70 -27.95
CA ALA A 39 -20.15 -7.25 -27.75
C ALA A 39 -19.93 -5.72 -27.90
N ASN A 40 -20.77 -5.04 -28.69
CA ASN A 40 -20.67 -3.58 -28.86
C ASN A 40 -21.41 -2.78 -27.76
N ASP A 41 -22.13 -3.44 -26.85
CA ASP A 41 -22.75 -2.81 -25.68
C ASP A 41 -21.75 -2.82 -24.52
N GLN A 42 -20.92 -1.78 -24.45
CA GLN A 42 -19.85 -1.68 -23.47
C GLN A 42 -20.36 -1.76 -22.03
N ALA A 43 -21.50 -1.14 -21.73
CA ALA A 43 -22.05 -1.15 -20.38
C ALA A 43 -22.46 -2.57 -19.97
N ARG A 44 -23.08 -3.32 -20.88
CA ARG A 44 -23.44 -4.72 -20.65
C ARG A 44 -22.21 -5.62 -20.51
N VAL A 45 -21.16 -5.40 -21.29
CA VAL A 45 -19.88 -6.12 -21.19
C VAL A 45 -19.23 -5.89 -19.83
N GLU A 46 -19.09 -4.66 -19.39
CA GLU A 46 -18.44 -4.36 -18.11
C GLU A 46 -19.27 -4.89 -16.91
N GLU A 47 -20.60 -4.80 -16.97
CA GLU A 47 -21.47 -5.40 -15.95
C GLU A 47 -21.33 -6.93 -15.90
N ALA A 48 -21.24 -7.59 -17.06
CA ALA A 48 -21.06 -9.04 -17.14
C ALA A 48 -19.66 -9.46 -16.64
N LYS A 49 -18.61 -8.71 -16.97
CA LYS A 49 -17.25 -8.92 -16.45
C LYS A 49 -17.19 -8.78 -14.94
N LYS A 50 -17.83 -7.75 -14.37
CA LYS A 50 -17.96 -7.58 -12.92
C LYS A 50 -18.64 -8.77 -12.27
N LYS A 51 -19.79 -9.23 -12.80
CA LYS A 51 -20.50 -10.41 -12.28
C LYS A 51 -19.69 -11.69 -12.40
N ALA A 52 -18.95 -11.87 -13.49
CA ALA A 52 -18.07 -13.03 -13.66
C ALA A 52 -16.92 -13.01 -12.64
N ARG A 53 -16.32 -11.84 -12.37
CA ARG A 53 -15.34 -11.65 -11.29
C ARG A 53 -15.95 -11.99 -9.93
N TRP A 54 -17.11 -11.44 -9.59
CA TRP A 54 -17.78 -11.73 -8.33
C TRP A 54 -18.00 -13.24 -8.15
N LYS A 55 -18.53 -13.90 -9.18
CA LYS A 55 -18.72 -15.36 -9.19
C LYS A 55 -17.40 -16.12 -8.98
N PHE A 56 -16.31 -15.69 -9.62
CA PHE A 56 -15.00 -16.32 -9.46
C PHE A 56 -14.51 -16.25 -8.01
N TRP A 57 -14.68 -15.12 -7.35
CA TRP A 57 -14.32 -14.93 -5.93
C TRP A 57 -15.35 -15.50 -4.94
N GLY A 58 -16.44 -16.08 -5.48
CA GLY A 58 -17.53 -16.62 -4.70
C GLY A 58 -18.32 -15.55 -3.96
N PHE A 59 -18.42 -14.34 -4.51
CA PHE A 59 -19.26 -13.26 -4.00
C PHE A 59 -20.65 -13.28 -4.65
N ASP A 60 -21.70 -13.27 -3.83
CA ASP A 60 -23.12 -13.38 -4.24
C ASP A 60 -23.80 -12.05 -4.56
N GLY A 61 -23.10 -10.92 -4.36
CA GLY A 61 -23.62 -9.58 -4.64
C GLY A 61 -24.20 -8.83 -3.44
N VAL A 62 -24.14 -9.40 -2.23
CA VAL A 62 -24.64 -8.75 -1.01
C VAL A 62 -23.47 -8.24 -0.16
N VAL A 63 -23.11 -6.96 -0.30
CA VAL A 63 -22.05 -6.33 0.49
C VAL A 63 -22.34 -6.44 1.99
N GLY A 64 -21.33 -6.84 2.76
CA GLY A 64 -21.42 -7.02 4.21
C GLY A 64 -21.95 -8.38 4.67
N SER A 65 -22.37 -9.26 3.76
CA SER A 65 -22.74 -10.64 4.09
C SER A 65 -21.53 -11.47 4.56
N ASP A 66 -21.80 -12.63 5.17
CA ASP A 66 -20.72 -13.58 5.49
C ASP A 66 -20.00 -14.05 4.22
N ASN A 67 -20.75 -14.22 3.13
CA ASN A 67 -20.19 -14.55 1.83
C ASN A 67 -19.25 -13.44 1.29
N HIS A 68 -19.57 -12.17 1.52
CA HIS A 68 -18.69 -11.04 1.19
C HIS A 68 -17.35 -11.15 1.93
N LYS A 69 -17.39 -11.43 3.24
CA LYS A 69 -16.19 -11.62 4.06
C LYS A 69 -15.36 -12.83 3.63
N GLU A 70 -16.02 -13.93 3.26
CA GLU A 70 -15.32 -15.09 2.71
C GLU A 70 -14.62 -14.76 1.38
N ALA A 71 -15.27 -14.00 0.50
CA ALA A 71 -14.66 -13.54 -0.76
C ALA A 71 -13.45 -12.63 -0.50
N LEU A 72 -13.55 -11.70 0.46
CA LEU A 72 -12.41 -10.88 0.91
C LEU A 72 -11.27 -11.74 1.46
N ALA A 73 -11.57 -12.77 2.25
CA ALA A 73 -10.55 -13.68 2.79
C ALA A 73 -9.83 -14.49 1.69
N ARG A 74 -10.58 -14.98 0.68
CA ARG A 74 -10.01 -15.64 -0.50
C ARG A 74 -9.10 -14.68 -1.26
N PHE A 75 -9.53 -13.43 -1.44
CA PHE A 75 -8.74 -12.41 -2.12
C PHE A 75 -7.48 -12.03 -1.33
N ALA A 76 -7.57 -11.85 -0.02
CA ALA A 76 -6.43 -11.62 0.87
C ALA A 76 -5.38 -12.74 0.75
N LYS A 77 -5.82 -14.01 0.74
CA LYS A 77 -4.92 -15.14 0.52
C LYS A 77 -4.27 -15.10 -0.87
N ALA A 78 -5.05 -14.82 -1.92
CA ALA A 78 -4.51 -14.74 -3.28
C ALA A 78 -3.49 -13.61 -3.47
N LEU A 79 -3.66 -12.49 -2.76
CA LEU A 79 -2.63 -11.46 -2.67
C LEU A 79 -1.36 -12.05 -2.02
N CYS A 80 -1.46 -12.69 -0.86
CA CYS A 80 -0.29 -13.25 -0.18
C CYS A 80 0.44 -14.30 -1.05
N ASP A 81 -0.31 -15.21 -1.69
CA ASP A 81 0.24 -16.28 -2.53
C ASP A 81 1.02 -15.73 -3.73
N SER A 82 0.60 -14.60 -4.32
CA SER A 82 1.30 -14.02 -5.47
C SER A 82 2.66 -13.43 -5.14
N LEU A 83 2.92 -13.06 -3.87
CA LEU A 83 4.24 -12.63 -3.44
C LEU A 83 5.25 -13.78 -3.54
N GLU A 84 4.82 -15.00 -3.21
CA GLU A 84 5.67 -16.19 -3.27
C GLU A 84 6.07 -16.50 -4.71
N ALA A 85 5.10 -16.43 -5.63
CA ALA A 85 5.32 -16.72 -7.04
C ALA A 85 6.32 -15.76 -7.72
N ASN A 86 6.47 -14.54 -7.18
CA ASN A 86 7.25 -13.47 -7.81
C ASN A 86 8.44 -12.97 -6.97
N ASP A 87 8.76 -13.66 -5.86
CA ASP A 87 9.84 -13.27 -4.94
C ASP A 87 9.73 -11.79 -4.47
N TRP A 88 8.53 -11.33 -4.10
CA TRP A 88 8.33 -10.01 -3.49
C TRP A 88 8.48 -10.05 -1.97
N ASP A 89 9.10 -9.05 -1.37
CA ASP A 89 9.32 -9.00 0.08
C ASP A 89 8.11 -8.55 0.89
N GLY A 90 7.00 -8.19 0.25
CA GLY A 90 5.77 -7.74 0.91
C GLY A 90 4.85 -6.95 -0.02
N TYR A 91 3.83 -6.34 0.58
CA TYR A 91 2.90 -5.44 -0.09
C TYR A 91 3.01 -4.01 0.40
N ASP A 92 2.72 -3.09 -0.52
CA ASP A 92 2.32 -1.73 -0.22
C ASP A 92 0.89 -1.52 -0.74
N ILE A 93 -0.05 -1.32 0.17
CA ILE A 93 -1.45 -1.12 -0.16
C ILE A 93 -1.70 0.39 -0.29
N ASP A 94 -1.90 0.82 -1.53
CA ASP A 94 -2.26 2.19 -1.85
C ASP A 94 -3.76 2.38 -1.59
N TRP A 95 -4.08 3.08 -0.50
CA TRP A 95 -5.44 3.28 -0.02
C TRP A 95 -5.89 4.73 -0.17
N GLU A 96 -6.49 5.01 -1.32
CA GLU A 96 -6.88 6.36 -1.74
C GLU A 96 -8.38 6.52 -2.01
N ILE A 97 -9.22 5.77 -1.29
CA ILE A 97 -10.68 5.93 -1.43
C ILE A 97 -11.07 7.38 -1.16
N GLY A 98 -11.74 7.99 -2.15
CA GLY A 98 -12.17 9.39 -2.12
C GLY A 98 -11.21 10.38 -2.83
N SER A 99 -10.03 9.95 -3.25
CA SER A 99 -9.05 10.77 -3.96
C SER A 99 -8.28 9.96 -5.00
N GLY A 100 -8.80 9.81 -6.23
CA GLY A 100 -8.07 9.18 -7.33
C GLY A 100 -8.50 7.75 -7.69
N VAL A 101 -9.38 7.14 -6.88
CA VAL A 101 -9.98 5.84 -7.17
C VAL A 101 -11.36 6.01 -7.85
N PHE A 102 -11.51 5.50 -9.08
CA PHE A 102 -12.73 5.67 -9.89
C PHE A 102 -13.36 4.36 -10.41
N ASP A 103 -12.81 3.20 -10.03
CA ASP A 103 -13.19 1.88 -10.54
C ASP A 103 -13.85 0.98 -9.47
N MET A 104 -14.35 1.59 -8.39
CA MET A 104 -14.94 0.89 -7.25
C MET A 104 -16.21 0.15 -7.65
N ASP A 105 -16.40 -1.07 -7.14
CA ASP A 105 -17.59 -1.89 -7.40
C ASP A 105 -18.42 -2.20 -6.14
N GLY A 106 -18.05 -1.63 -4.99
CA GLY A 106 -18.71 -1.82 -3.70
C GLY A 106 -18.10 -2.91 -2.81
N THR A 107 -17.22 -3.77 -3.34
CA THR A 107 -16.72 -4.95 -2.60
C THR A 107 -15.48 -4.71 -1.74
N LEU A 108 -14.79 -3.58 -1.95
CA LEU A 108 -13.67 -3.13 -1.12
C LEU A 108 -13.68 -1.61 -1.15
N SER A 109 -14.62 -1.03 -0.42
CA SER A 109 -15.00 0.37 -0.60
C SER A 109 -14.97 1.19 0.69
N THR A 110 -14.70 0.55 1.82
CA THR A 110 -14.68 1.19 3.13
C THR A 110 -13.44 0.81 3.91
N ASN A 111 -13.06 1.63 4.89
CA ASN A 111 -12.00 1.28 5.84
C ASN A 111 -12.28 -0.05 6.55
N ALA A 112 -13.55 -0.38 6.82
CA ALA A 112 -13.90 -1.65 7.46
C ALA A 112 -13.55 -2.86 6.57
N ASP A 113 -13.76 -2.75 5.26
CA ASP A 113 -13.40 -3.80 4.29
C ASP A 113 -11.87 -3.98 4.24
N LEU A 114 -11.10 -2.88 4.17
CA LEU A 114 -9.65 -2.96 4.17
C LEU A 114 -9.09 -3.50 5.49
N VAL A 115 -9.64 -3.06 6.63
CA VAL A 115 -9.25 -3.58 7.95
C VAL A 115 -9.44 -5.09 8.01
N TYR A 116 -10.58 -5.60 7.51
CA TYR A 116 -10.83 -7.03 7.44
C TYR A 116 -9.81 -7.74 6.53
N LEU A 117 -9.58 -7.22 5.33
CA LEU A 117 -8.61 -7.75 4.37
C LEU A 117 -7.19 -7.84 4.97
N VAL A 118 -6.69 -6.77 5.60
CA VAL A 118 -5.33 -6.73 6.18
C VAL A 118 -5.20 -7.72 7.35
N LYS A 119 -6.26 -7.88 8.15
CA LYS A 119 -6.29 -8.91 9.22
C LYS A 119 -6.26 -10.32 8.66
N GLU A 120 -6.95 -10.58 7.54
CA GLU A 120 -6.87 -11.86 6.84
C GLU A 120 -5.49 -12.11 6.23
N MET A 121 -4.85 -11.10 5.63
CA MET A 121 -3.47 -11.19 5.14
C MET A 121 -2.48 -11.50 6.26
N ASN A 122 -2.73 -10.96 7.46
CA ASN A 122 -1.89 -11.16 8.64
C ASN A 122 -1.86 -12.59 9.20
N LYS A 123 -2.67 -13.50 8.65
CA LYS A 123 -2.57 -14.94 8.90
C LYS A 123 -1.39 -15.58 8.16
N TYR A 124 -0.84 -14.91 7.15
CA TYR A 124 0.19 -15.45 6.24
C TYR A 124 1.46 -14.59 6.18
N ILE A 125 1.32 -13.27 6.25
CA ILE A 125 2.44 -12.30 6.19
C ILE A 125 2.25 -11.19 7.23
N GLY A 126 3.15 -10.22 7.33
CA GLY A 126 3.04 -9.09 8.24
C GLY A 126 3.26 -9.45 9.72
N PRO A 127 3.18 -8.46 10.63
CA PRO A 127 3.65 -8.60 11.99
C PRO A 127 2.94 -9.68 12.81
N LYS A 128 1.62 -9.88 12.61
CA LYS A 128 0.88 -10.89 13.39
C LYS A 128 1.12 -12.32 12.91
N SER A 129 1.66 -12.52 11.70
CA SER A 129 2.05 -13.84 11.20
C SER A 129 3.35 -14.36 11.84
N ASP A 130 4.11 -13.49 12.50
CA ASP A 130 5.46 -13.78 13.00
C ASP A 130 5.62 -13.40 14.48
N PRO A 131 4.88 -14.06 15.39
CA PRO A 131 4.96 -13.78 16.83
C PRO A 131 6.32 -14.16 17.45
N GLU A 132 7.10 -15.01 16.77
CA GLU A 132 8.42 -15.45 17.20
C GLU A 132 9.56 -14.59 16.63
N HIS A 133 9.24 -13.58 15.81
CA HIS A 133 10.19 -12.65 15.19
C HIS A 133 11.29 -13.35 14.37
N LYS A 134 10.91 -14.40 13.64
CA LYS A 134 11.76 -15.17 12.72
C LYS A 134 11.90 -14.50 11.34
N GLY A 135 11.08 -13.49 11.08
CA GLY A 135 11.00 -12.76 9.82
C GLY A 135 9.71 -13.08 9.07
N HIS A 136 9.10 -12.03 8.53
CA HIS A 136 7.89 -12.08 7.70
C HIS A 136 8.06 -11.22 6.45
N ARG A 137 7.14 -11.40 5.48
CA ARG A 137 6.97 -10.44 4.38
C ARG A 137 6.22 -9.22 4.90
N LEU A 138 6.57 -8.04 4.41
CA LEU A 138 6.07 -6.76 4.93
C LEU A 138 4.63 -6.49 4.49
N ILE A 139 3.88 -5.80 5.34
CA ILE A 139 2.65 -5.10 4.98
C ILE A 139 2.87 -3.61 5.24
N CYS A 140 2.83 -2.81 4.17
CA CYS A 140 2.80 -1.36 4.21
C CYS A 140 1.43 -0.85 3.72
N ILE A 141 1.05 0.33 4.19
CA ILE A 141 -0.16 1.03 3.69
C ILE A 141 0.21 2.49 3.45
N ASP A 142 -0.03 2.96 2.23
CA ASP A 142 0.16 4.35 1.82
C ASP A 142 -1.17 5.05 1.51
N GLY A 143 -1.13 6.37 1.31
CA GLY A 143 -2.32 7.19 1.03
C GLY A 143 -3.09 7.62 2.30
N HIS A 144 -4.41 7.45 2.31
CA HIS A 144 -5.31 7.92 3.36
C HIS A 144 -5.46 6.91 4.52
N PHE A 145 -4.37 6.59 5.21
CA PHE A 145 -4.37 5.57 6.26
C PHE A 145 -4.83 6.04 7.66
N GLY A 146 -5.02 7.34 7.89
CA GLY A 146 -5.31 7.88 9.24
C GLY A 146 -6.56 7.27 9.90
N GLY A 147 -7.57 6.88 9.11
CA GLY A 147 -8.78 6.20 9.61
C GLY A 147 -8.63 4.69 9.81
N LEU A 148 -7.42 4.13 9.63
CA LEU A 148 -7.12 2.70 9.74
C LEU A 148 -6.25 2.38 10.96
N THR A 149 -5.50 3.36 11.46
CA THR A 149 -4.38 3.15 12.40
C THR A 149 -4.80 2.44 13.68
N GLU A 150 -5.90 2.86 14.30
CA GLU A 150 -6.43 2.24 15.53
C GLU A 150 -6.87 0.79 15.29
N ALA A 151 -7.61 0.53 14.21
CA ALA A 151 -8.18 -0.79 13.92
C ALA A 151 -7.13 -1.83 13.48
N LEU A 152 -5.96 -1.36 13.02
CA LEU A 152 -4.83 -2.13 12.52
C LEU A 152 -3.59 -2.01 13.41
N ASP A 153 -3.74 -1.65 14.69
CA ASP A 153 -2.62 -1.61 15.62
C ASP A 153 -1.87 -2.95 15.68
N GLY A 154 -0.56 -2.91 15.35
CA GLY A 154 0.31 -4.07 15.25
C GLY A 154 0.04 -5.02 14.08
N TYR A 155 -0.69 -4.60 13.03
CA TYR A 155 -0.91 -5.38 11.80
C TYR A 155 -0.14 -4.86 10.58
N VAL A 156 0.49 -3.68 10.67
CA VAL A 156 1.17 -2.99 9.57
C VAL A 156 2.59 -2.64 9.99
N ASP A 157 3.56 -2.91 9.12
CA ASP A 157 4.98 -2.62 9.32
C ASP A 157 5.30 -1.14 9.14
N TYR A 158 4.82 -0.55 8.04
CA TYR A 158 5.00 0.86 7.76
C TYR A 158 3.74 1.54 7.21
N TRP A 159 3.44 2.70 7.77
CA TRP A 159 2.49 3.68 7.25
C TRP A 159 3.25 4.70 6.40
N ILE A 160 2.89 4.84 5.14
CA ILE A 160 3.62 5.69 4.20
C ILE A 160 2.77 6.94 3.93
N ASP A 161 3.15 8.05 4.54
CA ASP A 161 2.49 9.34 4.36
C ASP A 161 2.92 9.98 3.05
N GLN A 162 1.97 10.08 2.12
CA GLN A 162 2.07 10.86 0.89
C GLN A 162 2.07 12.37 1.21
N ALA A 163 3.19 12.83 1.76
CA ALA A 163 3.40 14.19 2.24
C ALA A 163 3.81 15.16 1.13
N TYR A 164 3.26 15.00 -0.07
CA TYR A 164 3.66 15.73 -1.26
C TYR A 164 3.56 17.25 -1.06
N GLY A 165 4.69 17.94 -1.17
CA GLY A 165 4.76 19.39 -0.97
C GLY A 165 4.61 19.87 0.48
N ARG A 166 4.53 18.97 1.47
CA ARG A 166 4.41 19.30 2.91
C ARG A 166 5.35 18.49 3.80
N THR A 167 5.29 18.74 5.11
CA THR A 167 5.94 17.90 6.13
C THR A 167 4.87 17.11 6.88
N THR A 168 5.17 15.85 7.19
CA THR A 168 4.31 14.94 7.96
C THR A 168 4.11 15.43 9.39
N HIS A 169 2.86 15.41 9.87
CA HIS A 169 2.53 15.66 11.28
C HIS A 169 2.43 14.33 12.03
N PHE A 170 3.58 13.76 12.39
CA PHE A 170 3.67 12.38 12.90
C PHE A 170 2.76 12.08 14.10
N ASP A 171 2.69 13.00 15.05
CA ASP A 171 1.93 12.82 16.29
C ASP A 171 0.41 12.78 16.07
N TYR A 172 -0.09 13.17 14.89
CA TYR A 172 -1.51 13.15 14.53
C TYR A 172 -2.06 11.74 14.34
N TYR A 173 -1.22 10.78 13.90
CA TYR A 173 -1.69 9.46 13.48
C TYR A 173 -1.95 8.49 14.63
N GLY A 174 -1.51 8.82 15.85
CA GLY A 174 -1.74 7.98 17.04
C GLY A 174 -1.02 6.62 17.02
N VAL A 175 -0.02 6.44 16.16
CA VAL A 175 0.81 5.21 16.06
C VAL A 175 2.25 5.49 16.49
N ASP A 176 3.03 4.44 16.74
CA ASP A 176 4.48 4.61 16.96
C ASP A 176 5.10 5.26 15.71
N PRO A 177 5.66 6.48 15.81
CA PRO A 177 6.24 7.17 14.66
C PRO A 177 7.32 6.38 13.92
N LYS A 178 7.95 5.39 14.57
CA LYS A 178 8.91 4.47 13.94
C LYS A 178 8.33 3.67 12.78
N THR A 179 7.02 3.55 12.71
CA THR A 179 6.30 2.91 11.61
C THR A 179 5.96 3.89 10.50
N ILE A 180 6.23 5.20 10.64
CA ILE A 180 5.86 6.21 9.63
C ILE A 180 7.03 6.53 8.69
N ILE A 181 6.80 6.41 7.39
CA ILE A 181 7.67 6.89 6.32
C ILE A 181 7.00 8.11 5.69
N THR A 182 7.73 9.23 5.57
CA THR A 182 7.24 10.44 4.89
C THR A 182 7.76 10.50 3.46
N THR A 183 6.91 10.87 2.49
CA THR A 183 7.31 10.94 1.08
C THR A 183 7.03 12.29 0.42
N ASP A 184 7.84 12.64 -0.59
CA ASP A 184 7.61 13.79 -1.47
C ASP A 184 7.36 13.36 -2.92
N ASN A 185 6.77 14.24 -3.74
CA ASN A 185 6.41 13.92 -5.13
C ASN A 185 7.53 14.28 -6.11
N PHE A 186 8.37 13.31 -6.47
CA PHE A 186 9.46 13.48 -7.42
C PHE A 186 9.04 13.36 -8.90
N GLU A 187 7.75 13.12 -9.19
CA GLU A 187 7.24 13.39 -10.53
C GLU A 187 7.32 14.89 -10.83
N SER A 188 7.09 15.73 -9.83
CA SER A 188 7.12 17.20 -9.96
C SER A 188 8.38 17.85 -9.40
N SER A 189 8.95 17.33 -8.30
CA SER A 189 9.94 18.05 -7.50
C SER A 189 11.39 17.57 -7.67
N PHE A 190 11.65 16.54 -8.50
CA PHE A 190 12.99 15.93 -8.59
C PHE A 190 14.11 16.93 -8.93
N LYS A 191 13.83 17.99 -9.71
CA LYS A 191 14.84 19.00 -10.07
C LYS A 191 15.30 19.83 -8.86
N SER A 192 14.40 20.11 -7.93
CA SER A 192 14.66 20.96 -6.76
C SER A 192 14.82 20.19 -5.44
N GLY A 193 14.48 18.90 -5.43
CA GLY A 193 14.41 18.06 -4.24
C GLY A 193 13.17 18.32 -3.38
N GLY A 194 12.29 19.23 -3.81
CA GLY A 194 11.02 19.57 -3.15
C GLY A 194 11.13 19.74 -1.64
N GLN A 195 10.31 18.98 -0.90
CA GLN A 195 10.33 18.94 0.57
C GLN A 195 11.21 17.82 1.14
N LEU A 196 11.80 16.95 0.31
CA LEU A 196 12.48 15.74 0.76
C LEU A 196 13.54 16.00 1.84
N LEU A 197 14.39 17.02 1.68
CA LEU A 197 15.42 17.32 2.68
C LEU A 197 14.84 17.88 3.99
N ARG A 198 13.69 18.58 3.93
CA ARG A 198 12.97 19.05 5.14
C ARG A 198 12.29 17.87 5.83
N GLN A 199 11.64 16.99 5.07
CA GLN A 199 11.06 15.75 5.55
C GLN A 199 12.12 14.81 6.15
N ALA A 200 13.33 14.76 5.59
CA ALA A 200 14.44 13.99 6.14
C ALA A 200 14.86 14.48 7.53
N LYS A 201 14.86 15.81 7.75
CA LYS A 201 15.15 16.45 9.05
C LYS A 201 14.03 16.33 10.06
N SER A 202 12.78 16.30 9.61
CA SER A 202 11.63 16.31 10.52
C SER A 202 11.59 15.06 11.40
N MET A 203 11.13 15.24 12.63
CA MET A 203 10.98 14.17 13.61
C MET A 203 9.69 14.40 14.39
N PRO A 204 9.06 13.35 14.93
CA PRO A 204 7.93 13.48 15.87
C PRO A 204 8.32 14.28 17.12
N SER A 205 7.31 14.68 17.90
CA SER A 205 7.52 15.32 19.20
C SER A 205 8.33 14.44 20.17
N LYS A 206 8.08 13.12 20.12
CA LYS A 206 8.77 12.08 20.92
C LYS A 206 9.26 10.94 20.04
N GLY A 207 10.41 10.38 20.37
CA GLY A 207 11.02 9.28 19.62
C GLY A 207 11.59 9.72 18.26
N TYR A 208 11.45 8.84 17.26
CA TYR A 208 11.98 9.04 15.92
C TYR A 208 11.04 8.39 14.89
N LYS A 209 11.05 8.92 13.65
CA LYS A 209 10.26 8.36 12.55
C LYS A 209 10.91 7.12 11.93
N GLY A 210 10.16 6.35 11.15
CA GLY A 210 10.66 5.18 10.41
C GLY A 210 11.59 5.54 9.26
N GLY A 211 11.25 6.54 8.45
CA GLY A 211 12.07 6.90 7.30
C GLY A 211 11.59 8.07 6.45
N VAL A 212 12.21 8.22 5.30
CA VAL A 212 11.89 9.21 4.27
C VAL A 212 12.00 8.59 2.88
N GLY A 213 11.13 8.96 1.95
CA GLY A 213 11.09 8.45 0.58
C GLY A 213 10.58 9.48 -0.43
N ALA A 214 10.41 9.07 -1.68
CA ALA A 214 9.78 9.89 -2.70
C ALA A 214 9.05 9.03 -3.74
N TYR A 215 7.86 9.48 -4.17
CA TYR A 215 7.17 8.92 -5.32
C TYR A 215 7.94 9.28 -6.59
N ARG A 216 8.20 8.29 -7.46
CA ARG A 216 9.04 8.44 -8.66
C ARG A 216 10.47 8.93 -8.36
N PHE A 217 11.08 8.41 -7.30
CA PHE A 217 12.46 8.77 -6.95
C PHE A 217 13.49 8.39 -8.03
N ASP A 218 13.12 7.51 -8.99
CA ASP A 218 13.89 7.23 -10.21
C ASP A 218 14.22 8.50 -11.00
N ASN A 219 13.34 9.50 -10.98
CA ASN A 219 13.60 10.80 -11.62
C ASN A 219 14.80 11.56 -11.00
N ASP A 220 15.23 11.21 -9.78
CA ASP A 220 16.44 11.77 -9.17
C ASP A 220 17.73 11.20 -9.78
N TYR A 221 17.65 10.14 -10.60
CA TYR A 221 18.82 9.50 -11.22
C TYR A 221 19.64 10.49 -12.06
N ASP A 222 18.98 11.37 -12.81
CA ASP A 222 19.63 12.30 -13.73
C ASP A 222 20.17 13.57 -13.07
N ASN A 223 19.93 13.77 -11.76
CA ASN A 223 20.59 14.85 -11.04
C ASN A 223 22.10 14.59 -10.90
N THR A 224 22.87 15.64 -10.59
CA THR A 224 24.33 15.51 -10.37
C THR A 224 24.70 15.83 -8.91
N PRO A 225 25.29 14.88 -8.17
CA PRO A 225 25.51 13.47 -8.53
C PRO A 225 24.18 12.71 -8.71
N ASN A 226 24.18 11.56 -9.39
CA ASN A 226 22.97 10.75 -9.56
C ASN A 226 22.27 10.51 -8.22
N TYR A 227 20.95 10.46 -8.16
CA TYR A 227 20.20 10.37 -6.88
C TYR A 227 20.64 11.42 -5.83
N LYS A 228 20.90 12.66 -6.27
CA LYS A 228 21.44 13.74 -5.44
C LYS A 228 20.62 13.92 -4.17
N TRP A 229 19.31 14.06 -4.32
CA TRP A 229 18.43 14.44 -3.23
C TRP A 229 18.16 13.26 -2.30
N MET A 230 17.96 12.06 -2.83
CA MET A 230 17.78 10.85 -2.03
C MET A 230 19.02 10.55 -1.18
N ARG A 231 20.24 10.68 -1.74
CA ARG A 231 21.47 10.49 -0.94
C ARG A 231 21.59 11.52 0.18
N GLN A 232 21.33 12.79 -0.12
CA GLN A 232 21.36 13.85 0.89
C GLN A 232 20.30 13.63 1.97
N ALA A 233 19.09 13.23 1.59
CA ALA A 233 18.01 12.90 2.51
C ALA A 233 18.39 11.75 3.46
N ILE A 234 18.99 10.67 2.94
CA ILE A 234 19.48 9.56 3.76
C ILE A 234 20.53 10.05 4.77
N GLN A 235 21.52 10.82 4.33
CA GLN A 235 22.58 11.35 5.21
C GLN A 235 21.99 12.22 6.33
N ILE A 236 21.11 13.15 5.96
CA ILE A 236 20.42 14.04 6.88
C ILE A 236 19.58 13.23 7.87
N ASN A 237 18.79 12.27 7.40
CA ASN A 237 17.90 11.50 8.25
C ASN A 237 18.68 10.63 9.26
N GLN A 238 19.80 10.05 8.83
CA GLN A 238 20.71 9.31 9.70
C GLN A 238 21.39 10.21 10.75
N GLN A 239 21.75 11.44 10.38
CA GLN A 239 22.31 12.40 11.34
C GLN A 239 21.28 12.75 12.43
N VAL A 240 20.08 13.19 12.05
CA VAL A 240 19.06 13.60 13.03
C VAL A 240 18.58 12.42 13.88
N PHE A 241 18.57 11.20 13.33
CA PHE A 241 18.28 9.99 14.10
C PHE A 241 19.33 9.75 15.19
N LYS A 242 20.63 9.85 14.87
CA LYS A 242 21.71 9.69 15.86
C LYS A 242 21.66 10.77 16.94
N GLU A 243 21.37 12.01 16.57
CA GLU A 243 21.20 13.12 17.53
C GLU A 243 20.05 12.84 18.50
N ARG A 244 18.90 12.36 18.01
CA ARG A 244 17.75 11.97 18.84
C ARG A 244 18.09 10.82 19.80
N MET A 245 18.78 9.79 19.30
CA MET A 245 19.19 8.65 20.14
C MET A 245 20.24 9.04 21.21
N GLY A 246 21.13 9.97 20.89
CA GLY A 246 22.09 10.51 21.87
C GLY A 246 21.44 11.38 22.95
N GLN A 247 20.34 12.08 22.64
CA GLN A 247 19.57 12.87 23.61
C GLN A 247 18.79 11.98 24.60
N THR A 248 18.42 10.77 24.19
CA THR A 248 17.74 9.80 25.07
C THR A 248 18.64 9.11 26.10
N THR A 249 19.94 9.42 26.12
CA THR A 249 20.92 8.86 27.08
C THR A 249 21.33 9.79 28.22
N GLN A 250 20.66 10.94 28.42
CA GLN A 250 20.83 11.72 29.66
C GLN A 250 19.68 11.42 30.63
N PRO A 251 19.99 10.89 31.83
CA PRO A 251 19.00 10.59 32.87
C PRO A 251 18.34 11.84 33.45
#